data_AF-A0A8C7DYN9-F1
#
_entry.id   AF-A0A8C7DYN9-F1
#
_cell.length_a   1.000
_cell.length_b   1.000
_cell.length_c   1.000
_cell.angle_alpha   90.00
_cell.angle_beta   90.00
_cell.angle_gamma   90.00
#
_symmetry.space_group_name_H-M   'P 1'
#
loop_
_entity.id
_entity.type
_entity.pdbx_description
1 polymer ?
#
loop_
_entity_poly.entity_id
_entity_poly.type
_entity_poly.pdbx_seq_one_letter_code
_entity_poly.pdbx_strand_id
1 'polypeptide(L)'
;MRRYTISNAYNLLQICRGKNIVLSSGAEKPIQLRGPYDVANIGWLFGLSGSNGKAAVSTNTRAVLLHGEARKTACGVVYTVKKPQPPPEEEEEEEDDDDDEDDDDGDDDDDGDGAPLSKKARTDL
;
A
#
# COMPACT_ATOMS: atom_id res chain seq x y z
N MET A 1 7.18 -31.76 -6.82
CA MET A 1 7.40 -30.53 -6.02
C MET A 1 6.14 -30.00 -5.35
N ARG A 2 5.04 -29.68 -6.06
CA ARG A 2 3.82 -29.09 -5.46
C ARG A 2 3.29 -29.83 -4.21
N ARG A 3 3.18 -31.16 -4.24
CA ARG A 3 2.72 -31.98 -3.11
C ARG A 3 3.59 -31.81 -1.85
N TYR A 4 4.92 -31.76 -2.03
CA TYR A 4 5.86 -31.60 -0.92
C TYR A 4 5.80 -30.19 -0.33
N THR A 5 5.70 -29.16 -1.18
CA THR A 5 5.56 -27.77 -0.72
C THR A 5 4.32 -27.59 0.17
N ILE A 6 3.18 -28.14 -0.26
CA ILE A 6 1.94 -28.04 0.51
C ILE A 6 2.06 -28.80 1.85
N SER A 7 2.54 -30.05 1.81
CA SER A 7 2.70 -30.87 3.03
C SER A 7 3.67 -30.23 4.04
N ASN A 8 4.84 -29.79 3.57
CA ASN A 8 5.85 -29.18 4.42
C ASN A 8 5.39 -27.84 5.01
N ALA A 9 4.76 -27.00 4.19
CA ALA A 9 4.22 -25.72 4.65
C ALA A 9 3.12 -25.94 5.68
N TYR A 10 2.20 -26.86 5.44
CA TYR A 10 1.13 -27.19 6.39
C TYR A 10 1.71 -27.66 7.73
N ASN A 11 2.67 -28.58 7.73
CA ASN A 11 3.33 -29.06 8.95
C ASN A 11 4.02 -27.93 9.73
N LEU A 12 4.73 -27.04 9.03
CA LEU A 12 5.37 -25.88 9.66
C LEU A 12 4.34 -24.93 10.29
N LEU A 13 3.24 -24.65 9.58
CA LEU A 13 2.20 -23.73 10.04
C LEU A 13 1.44 -24.25 11.25
N GLN A 14 1.25 -25.57 11.36
CA GLN A 14 0.69 -26.21 12.55
C GLN A 14 1.57 -25.94 13.79
N ILE A 15 2.90 -26.06 13.64
CA ILE A 15 3.85 -25.81 14.73
C ILE A 15 3.89 -24.31 15.09
N CYS A 16 3.94 -23.44 14.09
CA CYS A 16 3.98 -21.98 14.29
C CYS A 16 2.62 -21.38 14.70
N ARG A 17 1.54 -22.18 14.69
CA ARG A 17 0.16 -21.73 14.92
C ARG A 17 -0.27 -20.57 14.00
N GLY A 18 0.26 -20.55 12.78
CA GLY A 18 -0.01 -19.52 11.77
C GLY A 18 0.47 -18.09 12.11
N LYS A 19 1.32 -17.90 13.12
CA LYS A 19 1.85 -16.59 13.52
C LYS A 19 3.22 -16.32 12.90
N ASN A 20 3.51 -15.05 12.63
CA ASN A 20 4.81 -14.58 12.12
C ASN A 20 5.26 -15.28 10.82
N ILE A 21 4.31 -15.68 9.98
CA ILE A 21 4.57 -16.28 8.66
C ILE A 21 4.65 -15.17 7.62
N VAL A 22 5.55 -15.33 6.64
CA VAL A 22 5.64 -14.47 5.45
C VAL A 22 5.48 -15.34 4.20
N LEU A 23 4.69 -14.88 3.24
CA LEU A 23 4.51 -15.54 1.94
C LEU A 23 5.21 -14.72 0.86
N SER A 24 5.97 -15.40 -0.01
CA SER A 24 6.60 -14.79 -1.18
C SER A 24 6.51 -15.73 -2.38
N SER A 25 6.54 -15.16 -3.59
CA SER A 25 6.36 -15.91 -4.84
C SER A 25 7.63 -16.60 -5.35
N GLY A 26 8.82 -16.12 -4.98
CA GLY A 26 10.08 -16.60 -5.52
C GLY A 26 10.14 -16.59 -7.06
N ALA A 27 9.37 -15.70 -7.69
CA ALA A 27 9.19 -15.67 -9.14
C ALA A 27 10.47 -15.25 -9.87
N GLU A 28 10.87 -16.02 -10.88
CA GLU A 28 11.98 -15.68 -11.79
C GLU A 28 11.48 -14.93 -13.04
N LYS A 29 10.21 -15.11 -13.40
CA LYS A 29 9.59 -14.50 -14.59
C LYS A 29 8.38 -13.65 -14.19
N PRO A 30 8.13 -12.51 -14.88
CA PRO A 30 6.99 -11.63 -14.55
C PRO A 30 5.63 -12.33 -14.57
N ILE A 31 5.42 -13.29 -15.49
CA ILE A 31 4.17 -14.06 -15.61
C ILE A 31 3.85 -14.93 -14.38
N GLN A 32 4.82 -15.14 -13.49
CA GLN A 32 4.64 -15.93 -12.26
C GLN A 32 4.16 -15.06 -11.09
N LEU A 33 4.14 -13.74 -11.24
CA LEU A 33 3.63 -12.83 -10.22
C LEU A 33 2.10 -12.96 -10.10
N ARG A 34 1.61 -12.66 -8.91
CA ARG A 34 0.18 -12.69 -8.57
C ARG A 34 -0.17 -11.45 -7.76
N GLY A 35 -1.45 -11.08 -7.80
CA GLY A 35 -1.94 -10.00 -6.96
C GLY A 35 -1.76 -10.33 -5.46
N PRO A 36 -1.59 -9.34 -4.58
CA PRO A 36 -1.36 -9.58 -3.16
C PRO A 36 -2.51 -10.35 -2.49
N TYR A 37 -3.75 -10.15 -2.95
CA TYR A 37 -4.92 -10.91 -2.47
C TYR A 37 -4.91 -12.36 -2.94
N ASP A 38 -4.45 -12.66 -4.16
CA ASP A 38 -4.30 -14.04 -4.62
C ASP A 38 -3.29 -14.79 -3.75
N VAL A 39 -2.18 -14.14 -3.40
CA VAL A 39 -1.15 -14.70 -2.52
C VAL A 39 -1.70 -14.91 -1.10
N ALA A 40 -2.45 -13.94 -0.56
CA ALA A 40 -3.09 -14.07 0.75
C ALA A 40 -4.09 -15.24 0.78
N ASN A 41 -4.88 -15.40 -0.28
CA ASN A 41 -5.89 -16.47 -0.41
C ASN A 41 -5.24 -17.85 -0.54
N ILE A 42 -4.07 -17.97 -1.18
CA ILE A 42 -3.28 -19.21 -1.18
C ILE A 42 -2.90 -19.63 0.26
N GLY A 43 -2.83 -18.69 1.20
CA GLY A 43 -2.62 -18.99 2.63
C GLY A 43 -3.62 -20.00 3.20
N TRP A 44 -4.86 -20.03 2.70
CA TRP A 44 -5.86 -21.03 3.11
C TRP A 44 -5.45 -22.46 2.77
N LEU A 45 -4.79 -22.66 1.62
CA LEU A 45 -4.28 -23.98 1.21
C LEU A 45 -3.23 -24.51 2.19
N PHE A 46 -2.47 -23.62 2.84
CA PHE A 46 -1.46 -23.98 3.83
C PHE A 46 -1.99 -24.02 5.27
N GLY A 47 -3.29 -23.75 5.49
CA GLY A 47 -3.92 -23.79 6.81
C GLY A 47 -3.86 -22.47 7.59
N LEU A 48 -3.63 -21.32 6.93
CA LEU A 48 -3.78 -20.01 7.57
C LEU A 48 -5.26 -19.61 7.63
N SER A 49 -5.62 -18.84 8.66
CA SER A 49 -6.88 -18.07 8.66
C SER A 49 -6.81 -16.92 7.65
N GLY A 50 -7.95 -16.37 7.23
CA GLY A 50 -7.97 -15.20 6.34
C GLY A 50 -7.22 -13.98 6.91
N SER A 51 -7.32 -13.74 8.22
CA SER A 51 -6.57 -12.69 8.90
C SER A 51 -5.06 -12.94 8.86
N ASN A 52 -4.61 -14.17 9.13
CA ASN A 52 -3.19 -14.53 9.12
C ASN A 52 -2.62 -14.56 7.69
N GLY A 53 -3.40 -14.97 6.68
CA GLY A 53 -3.02 -14.89 5.28
C GLY A 53 -2.77 -13.46 4.83
N LYS A 54 -3.67 -12.53 5.20
CA LYS A 54 -3.47 -11.09 4.95
C LYS A 54 -2.27 -10.53 5.70
N ALA A 55 -2.10 -10.89 6.98
CA ALA A 55 -0.97 -10.47 7.79
C ALA A 55 0.38 -10.95 7.21
N ALA A 56 0.40 -12.14 6.60
CA ALA A 56 1.61 -12.74 6.02
C ALA A 56 2.14 -12.01 4.79
N VAL A 57 1.30 -11.24 4.09
CA VAL A 57 1.73 -10.39 2.96
C VAL A 57 1.86 -8.91 3.35
N SER A 58 1.37 -8.50 4.52
CA SER A 58 1.33 -7.10 4.96
C SER A 58 2.13 -6.85 6.24
N THR A 59 1.48 -6.95 7.41
CA THR A 59 2.03 -6.57 8.72
C THR A 59 3.30 -7.34 9.07
N ASN A 60 3.34 -8.65 8.80
CA ASN A 60 4.50 -9.48 9.13
C ASN A 60 5.69 -9.11 8.25
N THR A 61 5.46 -8.86 6.96
CA THR A 61 6.49 -8.40 6.02
C THR A 61 7.08 -7.07 6.46
N ARG A 62 6.24 -6.12 6.89
CA ARG A 62 6.69 -4.84 7.46
C ARG A 62 7.54 -5.04 8.72
N ALA A 63 7.11 -5.94 9.62
CA ALA A 63 7.86 -6.23 10.84
C ALA A 63 9.24 -6.82 10.53
N VAL A 64 9.36 -7.69 9.51
CA VAL A 64 10.64 -8.25 9.06
C VAL A 64 11.58 -7.16 8.52
N LEU A 65 11.05 -6.22 7.73
CA LEU A 65 11.84 -5.10 7.22
C LEU A 65 12.38 -4.21 8.34
N LEU A 66 11.51 -3.77 9.26
CA LEU A 66 11.92 -2.97 10.43
C LEU A 66 12.92 -3.70 11.32
N HIS A 67 12.72 -5.01 11.53
CA HIS A 67 13.66 -5.82 12.29
C HIS A 67 15.02 -5.93 11.57
N GLY A 68 15.02 -5.97 10.24
CA GLY A 68 16.23 -5.91 9.42
C GLY A 68 16.98 -4.58 9.55
N GLU A 69 16.27 -3.45 9.54
CA GLU A 69 16.84 -2.13 9.77
C GLU A 69 17.41 -1.99 11.18
N ALA A 70 16.66 -2.42 12.20
CA ALA A 70 17.09 -2.37 13.58
C ALA A 70 18.41 -3.12 13.82
N ARG A 71 18.69 -4.22 13.09
CA ARG A 71 19.96 -4.96 13.14
C ARG A 71 21.16 -4.22 12.54
N LYS A 72 20.94 -3.31 11.58
CA LYS A 72 22.00 -2.48 10.99
C LYS A 72 22.46 -1.37 11.94
N THR A 73 21.61 -1.05 12.91
CA THR A 73 21.81 -0.01 13.90
C THR A 73 22.02 -0.60 15.29
N ALA A 74 22.30 0.22 16.30
CA ALA A 74 22.29 -0.25 17.69
C ALA A 74 20.84 -0.53 18.12
N CYS A 75 20.37 -1.76 17.90
CA CYS A 75 19.11 -2.34 18.41
C CYS A 75 17.97 -1.34 18.66
N GLY A 76 17.51 -0.65 17.60
CA GLY A 76 16.37 0.26 17.66
C GLY A 76 16.67 1.74 17.41
N VAL A 77 17.93 2.12 17.20
CA VAL A 77 18.31 3.52 16.90
C VAL A 77 18.36 3.77 15.40
N VAL A 78 17.35 4.43 14.82
CA VAL A 78 17.38 4.81 13.39
C VAL A 78 18.13 6.15 13.22
N TYR A 79 19.35 6.12 12.68
CA TYR A 79 20.10 7.33 12.32
C TYR A 79 19.69 7.79 10.92
N THR A 80 19.12 9.00 10.81
CA THR A 80 18.80 9.64 9.54
C THR A 80 19.54 10.95 9.43
N VAL A 81 20.06 11.25 8.24
CA VAL A 81 20.70 12.54 7.94
C VAL A 81 19.74 13.32 7.06
N LYS A 82 19.22 14.45 7.54
CA LYS A 82 18.34 15.32 6.75
C LYS A 82 19.21 16.01 5.69
N LYS A 83 18.97 15.74 4.42
CA LYS A 83 19.63 16.51 3.34
C LYS A 83 19.11 17.95 3.34
N PRO A 84 19.97 18.96 3.16
CA PRO A 84 19.54 20.33 2.93
C PRO A 84 18.62 20.37 1.71
N GLN A 85 17.47 21.01 1.85
CA GLN A 85 16.60 21.29 0.70
C GLN A 85 17.23 22.45 -0.09
N PRO A 86 17.33 22.35 -1.43
CA PRO A 86 17.63 23.53 -2.24
C PRO A 86 16.55 24.60 -1.99
N PRO A 87 16.91 25.90 -2.08
CA PRO A 87 15.93 26.98 -1.93
C PRO A 87 14.79 26.79 -2.94
N PRO A 88 13.55 27.19 -2.60
CA PRO A 88 12.44 27.16 -3.55
C PRO A 88 12.81 28.02 -4.76
N GLU A 89 12.73 27.43 -5.95
CA GLU A 89 12.83 28.16 -7.22
C GLU A 89 11.63 29.11 -7.29
N GLU A 90 11.89 30.38 -7.56
CA GLU A 90 10.85 31.40 -7.75
C GLU A 90 10.01 30.98 -8.97
N GLU A 91 8.70 30.85 -8.80
CA GLU A 91 7.75 30.58 -9.88
C GLU A 91 7.80 31.78 -10.83
N GLU A 92 8.37 31.61 -12.03
CA GLU A 92 8.21 32.57 -13.11
C GLU A 92 6.72 32.59 -13.48
N GLU A 93 6.07 33.75 -13.32
CA GLU A 93 4.72 34.00 -13.79
C GLU A 93 4.72 33.80 -15.31
N GLU A 94 4.11 32.72 -15.80
CA GLU A 94 3.83 32.59 -17.23
C GLU A 94 2.78 33.65 -17.59
N GLU A 95 3.12 34.54 -18.53
CA GLU A 95 2.17 35.48 -19.13
C GLU A 95 1.11 34.65 -19.86
N ASP A 96 -0.14 34.71 -19.37
CA ASP A 96 -1.31 34.17 -20.05
C ASP A 96 -1.51 34.94 -21.38
N ASP A 97 -1.14 34.34 -22.51
CA ASP A 97 -1.53 34.83 -23.84
C ASP A 97 -3.04 34.57 -24.01
N ASP A 98 -3.83 35.64 -23.89
CA ASP A 98 -5.25 35.70 -24.25
C ASP A 98 -5.44 35.44 -25.75
N ASP A 99 -5.66 34.18 -26.15
CA ASP A 99 -6.28 33.86 -27.44
C ASP A 99 -7.79 33.62 -27.23
N ASP A 100 -8.56 34.69 -27.40
CA ASP A 100 -10.01 34.68 -27.56
C ASP A 100 -10.37 33.91 -28.85
N GLU A 101 -10.78 32.65 -28.74
CA GLU A 101 -11.63 31.99 -29.75
C GLU A 101 -13.05 31.85 -29.20
N ASP A 102 -13.89 32.82 -29.58
CA ASP A 102 -15.33 32.74 -29.54
C ASP A 102 -15.80 31.50 -30.34
N ASP A 103 -16.42 30.53 -29.66
CA ASP A 103 -17.41 29.65 -30.31
C ASP A 103 -18.62 29.47 -29.38
N ASP A 104 -19.62 30.27 -29.71
CA ASP A 104 -21.04 30.17 -29.37
C ASP A 104 -21.60 28.83 -29.89
N ASP A 105 -22.24 28.04 -29.02
CA ASP A 105 -23.64 27.67 -29.19
C ASP A 105 -24.10 26.68 -28.11
N GLY A 106 -25.31 26.93 -27.61
CA GLY A 106 -25.93 26.32 -26.46
C GLY A 106 -26.34 24.85 -26.59
N ASP A 107 -26.64 24.24 -25.45
CA ASP A 107 -28.04 23.99 -25.10
C ASP A 107 -28.16 23.65 -23.61
N ASP A 108 -29.20 24.25 -23.02
CA ASP A 108 -29.71 24.03 -21.68
C ASP A 108 -30.07 22.55 -21.45
N ASP A 109 -29.73 22.02 -20.27
CA ASP A 109 -30.64 21.13 -19.55
C ASP A 109 -30.32 21.18 -18.05
N ASP A 110 -31.18 21.94 -17.37
CA ASP A 110 -31.48 21.98 -15.95
C ASP A 110 -31.84 20.59 -15.43
N ASP A 111 -31.15 20.11 -14.39
CA ASP A 111 -31.77 19.26 -13.38
C ASP A 111 -30.90 19.27 -12.12
N GLY A 112 -31.31 20.15 -11.19
CA GLY A 112 -30.74 20.21 -9.85
C GLY A 112 -31.07 18.98 -9.01
N ASP A 113 -30.08 18.52 -8.24
CA ASP A 113 -30.36 17.99 -6.90
C ASP A 113 -29.21 18.37 -5.96
N GLY A 114 -29.49 19.36 -5.11
CA GLY A 114 -28.60 19.84 -4.08
C GLY A 114 -28.72 18.99 -2.82
N ALA A 115 -27.69 18.20 -2.51
CA ALA A 115 -27.53 17.60 -1.18
C ALA A 115 -26.64 18.50 -0.30
N PRO A 116 -27.11 18.99 0.87
CA PRO A 116 -26.32 19.89 1.70
C PRO A 116 -25.24 19.14 2.50
N LEU A 117 -24.00 19.60 2.34
CA LEU A 117 -22.81 19.25 3.13
C LEU A 117 -22.99 19.68 4.60
N SER A 118 -22.99 18.73 5.54
CA SER A 118 -22.92 19.06 6.97
C SER A 118 -21.51 19.48 7.37
N LYS A 119 -21.25 20.79 7.37
CA LYS A 119 -20.10 21.39 8.04
C LYS A 119 -20.36 21.36 9.56
N LYS A 120 -19.54 20.65 10.34
CA LYS A 120 -19.47 20.86 11.79
C LYS A 120 -18.04 21.19 12.19
N ALA A 121 -17.77 22.49 12.25
CA ALA A 121 -16.58 23.05 12.87
C ALA A 121 -16.85 23.28 14.37
N ARG A 122 -15.86 22.84 15.17
CA ARG A 122 -15.35 23.37 16.46
C ARG A 122 -16.32 23.70 17.60
N THR A 123 -16.02 23.11 18.76
CA THR A 123 -15.94 23.84 20.04
C THR A 123 -14.81 23.22 20.87
N ASP A 124 -13.79 24.02 21.12
CA ASP A 124 -12.77 23.82 22.15
C ASP A 124 -13.41 23.97 23.54
N LEU A 125 -13.07 23.05 24.45
CA LEU A 125 -12.91 23.31 25.89
C LEU A 125 -12.04 22.21 26.51
#